data_AF-A0A9E3QI25-F1
#
_entry.id   AF-A0A9E3QI25-F1
#
_cell.length_a   1.000
_cell.length_b   1.000
_cell.length_c   1.000
_cell.angle_alpha   90.00
_cell.angle_beta   90.00
_cell.angle_gamma   90.00
#
_symmetry.space_group_name_H-M   'P 1'
#
loop_
_entity.id
_entity.type
_entity.pdbx_description
1 polymer ?
#
loop_
_entity_poly.entity_id
_entity_poly.type
_entity_poly.pdbx_seq_one_letter_code
_entity_poly.pdbx_strand_id
1 'polypeptide(L)' 'ASGYYDLATPYAGTDYTLAHLKLDPTLRQNIRVETYEAGHMMYIHGPSLAKLKRDVAQFLEESAGP' A
#
# COMPACT_ATOMS: atom_id res chain seq x y z
N ALA A 1 -1.99 1.30 -0.86
CA ALA A 1 -1.24 1.83 -2.01
C ALA A 1 -1.30 3.34 -1.95
N SER A 2 -0.16 4.02 -1.85
CA SER A 2 -0.10 5.48 -1.66
C SER A 2 0.86 6.12 -2.66
N GLY A 3 0.53 7.29 -3.21
CA GLY A 3 1.42 8.03 -4.10
C GLY A 3 2.40 8.91 -3.30
N TYR A 4 3.67 8.98 -3.71
CA TYR A 4 4.65 9.90 -3.10
C TYR A 4 4.26 11.37 -3.26
N TYR A 5 3.58 11.70 -4.35
CA TYR A 5 3.18 13.06 -4.70
C TYR A 5 1.70 13.33 -4.40
N ASP A 6 1.06 12.46 -3.61
CA ASP A 6 -0.31 12.64 -3.17
C ASP A 6 -0.37 13.63 -2.00
N LEU A 7 -0.87 14.83 -2.27
CA LEU A 7 -1.09 15.85 -1.25
C LEU A 7 -2.54 15.88 -0.73
N ALA A 8 -3.46 15.14 -1.38
CA ALA A 8 -4.83 15.01 -0.92
C ALA A 8 -4.91 14.00 0.25
N THR A 9 -4.18 12.89 0.12
CA THR A 9 -4.00 11.88 1.18
C THR A 9 -2.53 11.49 1.33
N PRO A 10 -1.71 12.31 2.01
CA PRO A 10 -0.27 12.05 2.16
C PRO A 10 0.04 10.69 2.78
N TYR A 11 0.99 9.96 2.22
CA TYR A 11 1.37 8.62 2.70
C TYR A 11 1.78 8.60 4.18
N ALA A 12 2.39 9.69 4.67
CA ALA A 12 2.75 9.84 6.07
C ALA A 12 1.53 9.74 7.03
N GLY A 13 0.33 10.10 6.57
CA GLY A 13 -0.91 9.90 7.35
C GLY A 13 -1.27 8.42 7.49
N THR A 14 -1.03 7.62 6.44
CA THR A 14 -1.14 6.15 6.51
C THR A 14 -0.14 5.59 7.51
N ASP A 15 1.13 5.98 7.43
CA ASP A 15 2.18 5.51 8.35
C ASP A 15 1.84 5.85 9.80
N TYR A 16 1.39 7.08 10.06
CA TYR A 16 0.92 7.48 11.37
C TYR A 16 -0.22 6.59 11.85
N THR A 17 -1.24 6.36 11.02
CA THR A 17 -2.40 5.53 11.38
C THR A 17 -1.98 4.09 11.72
N LEU A 18 -1.11 3.49 10.90
CA LEU A 18 -0.60 2.13 11.11
C LEU A 18 0.23 2.01 12.40
N ALA A 19 1.04 3.02 12.72
CA ALA A 19 1.80 3.06 13.97
C ALA A 19 0.90 3.09 15.21
N HIS A 20 -0.31 3.65 15.10
CA HIS A 20 -1.25 3.85 16.20
C HIS A 20 -2.38 2.81 16.26
N LEU A 21 -2.38 1.81 15.39
CA LEU A 21 -3.47 0.83 15.23
C LEU A 21 -3.59 -0.17 16.41
N LYS A 22 -2.74 -0.05 17.45
CA LYS A 22 -2.70 -0.88 18.68
C LYS A 22 -2.86 -2.39 18.42
N LEU A 23 -2.30 -2.87 17.31
CA LEU A 23 -2.33 -4.27 16.94
C LEU A 23 -1.37 -5.08 17.83
N ASP A 24 -1.77 -6.32 18.09
CA ASP A 24 -0.85 -7.32 18.62
C ASP A 24 0.38 -7.42 17.68
N PRO A 25 1.62 -7.45 18.20
CA PRO A 25 2.81 -7.53 17.37
C PRO A 25 2.80 -8.68 16.35
N THR A 26 2.16 -9.80 16.68
CA THR A 26 2.05 -10.97 15.79
C THR A 26 1.19 -10.69 14.55
N LEU A 27 0.28 -9.71 14.60
CA LEU A 27 -0.58 -9.36 13.47
C LEU A 27 0.07 -8.34 12.52
N ARG A 28 1.15 -7.66 12.94
CA ARG A 28 1.81 -6.64 12.10
C ARG A 28 2.36 -7.21 10.81
N GLN A 29 2.78 -8.47 10.81
CA GLN A 29 3.29 -9.17 9.62
C GLN A 29 2.24 -9.34 8.50
N ASN A 30 0.96 -9.20 8.83
CA ASN A 30 -0.14 -9.33 7.87
C ASN A 30 -0.41 -8.01 7.11
N ILE A 31 0.31 -6.93 7.41
CA ILE A 31 0.12 -5.62 6.78
C ILE A 31 1.23 -5.39 5.75
N ARG A 32 0.84 -4.95 4.55
CA ARG A 32 1.74 -4.49 3.51
C ARG A 32 1.48 -3.04 3.17
N VAL A 33 2.55 -2.26 3.07
CA VAL A 33 2.52 -0.85 2.73
C VAL A 33 3.37 -0.66 1.50
N GLU A 34 2.75 -0.18 0.42
CA GLU A 34 3.41 0.05 -0.85
C GLU A 34 3.18 1.49 -1.29
N THR A 35 4.29 2.13 -1.68
CA THR A 35 4.34 3.49 -2.22
C THR A 35 4.69 3.48 -3.69
N TYR A 36 4.24 4.52 -4.41
CA TYR A 36 4.34 4.62 -5.86
C TYR A 36 4.81 6.02 -6.26
N GLU A 37 5.68 6.12 -7.27
CA GLU A 37 6.11 7.40 -7.87
C GLU A 37 4.98 8.03 -8.71
N ALA A 38 3.90 8.43 -8.03
CA ALA A 38 2.74 9.09 -8.63
C ALA A 38 2.01 9.94 -7.56
N GLY A 39 1.00 10.69 -7.99
CA GLY A 39 0.07 11.39 -7.11
C GLY A 39 -1.07 10.48 -6.62
N HIS A 40 -2.20 11.09 -6.25
CA HIS A 40 -3.37 10.40 -5.68
C HIS A 40 -3.85 9.22 -6.54
N MET A 41 -3.99 9.44 -7.84
CA MET A 41 -4.46 8.44 -8.79
C MET A 41 -3.29 7.70 -9.43
N MET A 42 -2.56 6.92 -8.63
CA MET A 42 -1.31 6.27 -9.05
C MET A 42 -1.46 5.35 -10.27
N TYR A 43 -2.66 4.81 -10.50
CA TYR A 43 -2.96 3.94 -11.64
C TYR A 43 -3.05 4.69 -12.98
N ILE A 44 -3.08 6.01 -13.00
CA ILE A 44 -2.98 6.80 -14.24
C ILE A 44 -1.53 6.83 -14.74
N HIS A 45 -0.55 6.73 -13.83
CA HIS A 45 0.85 6.64 -14.19
C HIS A 45 1.21 5.20 -14.58
N GLY A 46 1.51 4.96 -15.86
CA GLY A 46 1.72 3.62 -16.42
C GLY A 46 2.69 2.72 -15.63
N PRO A 47 3.90 3.18 -15.27
CA PRO A 47 4.82 2.39 -14.44
C PRO A 47 4.24 2.03 -13.06
N SER A 48 3.56 2.98 -12.40
CA SER A 48 2.91 2.76 -11.10
C SER A 48 1.73 1.81 -11.20
N LEU A 49 0.94 1.87 -12.29
CA LEU A 49 -0.12 0.89 -12.57
C LEU A 49 0.45 -0.52 -12.73
N ALA A 50 1.53 -0.67 -13.50
CA ALA A 50 2.16 -1.98 -13.70
C ALA A 50 2.68 -2.56 -12.39
N LYS A 51 3.28 -1.72 -11.52
CA LYS A 51 3.66 -2.12 -10.15
C LYS A 51 2.44 -2.51 -9.33
N LEU A 52 1.41 -1.65 -9.28
CA LEU A 52 0.20 -1.86 -8.48
C LEU A 52 -0.48 -3.18 -8.83
N LYS A 53 -0.58 -3.49 -10.12
CA LYS A 53 -1.15 -4.76 -10.60
C LYS A 53 -0.39 -5.96 -10.07
N ARG A 54 0.95 -5.93 -10.10
CA ARG A 54 1.79 -7.04 -9.60
C ARG A 54 1.64 -7.19 -8.09
N ASP A 55 1.74 -6.09 -7.35
CA ASP A 55 1.67 -6.12 -5.89
C ASP A 55 0.33 -6.65 -5.39
N VAL A 56 -0.78 -6.24 -6.02
CA VAL A 56 -2.12 -6.74 -5.68
C VAL A 56 -2.27 -8.22 -6.04
N ALA A 57 -1.79 -8.65 -7.21
CA ALA A 57 -1.84 -10.06 -7.60
C ALA A 57 -1.08 -10.94 -6.59
N GLN A 58 0.15 -10.55 -6.25
CA GLN A 58 0.97 -11.25 -5.28
C GLN A 58 0.28 -11.32 -3.91
N PHE A 59 -0.25 -10.18 -3.42
CA PHE A 59 -0.97 -10.14 -2.14
C PHE A 59 -2.16 -11.11 -2.11
N LEU A 60 -2.93 -11.19 -3.21
CA LEU A 60 -4.06 -12.11 -3.31
C LEU A 60 -3.61 -13.57 -3.33
N GLU A 61 -2.57 -13.89 -4.11
CA GLU A 61 -2.01 -15.26 -4.19
C GLU A 61 -1.54 -15.76 -2.83
N GLU A 62 -0.84 -14.93 -2.05
CA GLU A 62 -0.36 -15.31 -0.72
C GLU A 62 -1.47 -15.31 0.33
N SER A 63 -2.55 -14.57 0.11
CA SER A 63 -3.71 -14.53 1.03
C SER A 63 -4.73 -15.63 0.76
N ALA A 64 -4.69 -16.28 -0.42
CA ALA A 64 -5.71 -17.22 -0.84
C ALA A 64 -5.73 -18.53 -0.04
N GLY A 65 -4.69 -18.84 0.75
CA GLY A 65 -4.58 -20.12 1.45
C GLY A 65 -4.52 -21.33 0.49
N PRO A 66 -4.21 -22.54 0.97
CA PRO A 66 -4.45 -23.77 0.21
C PRO A 66 -5.95 -24.07 0.05
#